data_AF-V5LH00-F1
#
_entry.id   AF-V5LH00-F1
#
_cell.length_a   1.000
_cell.length_b   1.000
_cell.length_c   1.000
_cell.angle_alpha   90.00
_cell.angle_beta   90.00
_cell.angle_gamma   90.00
#
_symmetry.space_group_name_H-M   'P 1'
#
loop_
_entity.id
_entity.type
_entity.pdbx_description
1 polymer ?
#
loop_
_entity_poly.entity_id
_entity_poly.type
_entity_poly.pdbx_seq_one_letter_code
_entity_poly.pdbx_strand_id
1 'polypeptide(L)'
;HKKENVERWLSKIVLAQSAYGHFYIEHNRGHHVRVSTPEDPASSRFGETFYRFWPRSVVGGVRSAWHLEKARFERLGTTHWSIRNDVLNAWLMTLVLFAAVFAVFGIGIWPYVLI
;
A
#
# COMPACT_ATOMS: atom_id res chain seq x y z
N HIS A 1 -18.45 -9.59 -11.36
CA HIS A 1 -18.36 -9.31 -9.92
C HIS A 1 -17.35 -10.19 -9.14
N LYS A 2 -17.25 -11.52 -9.33
CA LYS A 2 -16.25 -12.35 -8.58
C LYS A 2 -14.77 -12.11 -8.94
N LYS A 3 -14.48 -11.78 -10.21
CA LYS A 3 -13.10 -11.54 -10.70
C LYS A 3 -12.42 -10.37 -9.98
N GLU A 4 -13.16 -9.29 -9.75
CA GLU A 4 -12.66 -8.09 -9.10
C GLU A 4 -12.11 -8.37 -7.70
N ASN A 5 -12.79 -9.16 -6.87
CA ASN A 5 -12.30 -9.46 -5.52
C ASN A 5 -11.01 -10.31 -5.53
N VAL A 6 -10.87 -11.23 -6.48
CA VAL A 6 -9.66 -12.05 -6.66
C VAL A 6 -8.51 -11.19 -7.18
N GLU A 7 -8.77 -10.35 -8.18
CA GLU A 7 -7.79 -9.41 -8.73
C GLU A 7 -7.25 -8.47 -7.65
N ARG A 8 -8.14 -7.88 -6.85
CA ARG A 8 -7.77 -7.01 -5.72
C ARG A 8 -6.92 -7.74 -4.68
N TRP A 9 -7.24 -9.00 -4.40
CA TRP A 9 -6.49 -9.81 -3.45
C TRP A 9 -5.09 -10.19 -3.99
N LEU A 10 -5.01 -10.61 -5.25
CA LEU A 10 -3.75 -10.92 -5.94
C LEU A 10 -2.85 -9.68 -6.03
N SER A 11 -3.40 -8.49 -6.32
CA SER A 11 -2.63 -7.25 -6.31
C SER A 11 -1.96 -6.98 -4.97
N LYS A 12 -2.66 -7.22 -3.85
CA LYS A 12 -2.08 -7.06 -2.52
C LYS A 12 -0.96 -8.07 -2.24
N ILE A 13 -1.09 -9.31 -2.72
CA ILE A 13 -0.03 -10.33 -2.57
C ILE A 13 1.22 -9.94 -3.34
N VAL A 14 1.08 -9.50 -4.59
CA VAL A 14 2.22 -9.09 -5.42
C VAL A 14 2.97 -7.90 -4.80
N LEU A 15 2.25 -7.00 -4.12
CA LEU A 15 2.82 -5.88 -3.38
C LEU A 15 3.30 -6.24 -1.97
N ALA A 16 2.96 -7.43 -1.46
CA ALA A 16 3.26 -7.82 -0.08
C ALA A 16 4.78 -7.93 0.14
N GLN A 17 5.51 -8.46 -0.85
CA GLN A 17 6.97 -8.64 -0.81
C GLN A 17 7.75 -7.31 -0.60
N SER A 18 7.22 -6.18 -1.08
CA SER A 18 7.87 -4.87 -0.96
C SER A 18 7.26 -4.00 0.14
N ALA A 19 6.37 -4.56 0.97
CA ALA A 19 5.55 -3.82 1.95
C ALA A 19 4.76 -2.63 1.35
N TYR A 20 4.56 -2.62 0.03
CA TYR A 20 3.99 -1.49 -0.71
C TYR A 20 2.48 -1.61 -0.95
N GLY A 21 1.80 -2.46 -0.17
CA GLY A 21 0.37 -2.77 -0.32
C GLY A 21 -0.58 -1.57 -0.20
N HIS A 22 -0.16 -0.49 0.47
CA HIS A 22 -0.90 0.77 0.55
C HIS A 22 -1.10 1.43 -0.84
N PHE A 23 -0.18 1.18 -1.79
CA PHE A 23 -0.26 1.70 -3.15
C PHE A 23 -1.51 1.23 -3.89
N TYR A 24 -2.01 0.02 -3.62
CA TYR A 24 -3.26 -0.42 -4.24
C TYR A 24 -4.45 0.51 -3.91
N ILE A 25 -4.50 1.05 -2.68
CA ILE A 25 -5.53 2.00 -2.26
C ILE A 25 -5.27 3.36 -2.89
N GLU A 26 -4.03 3.83 -2.74
CA GLU A 26 -3.56 5.12 -3.21
C GLU A 26 -3.77 5.27 -4.72
N HIS A 27 -3.30 4.30 -5.49
CA HIS A 27 -3.36 4.32 -6.94
C HIS A 27 -4.80 4.41 -7.43
N ASN A 28 -5.65 3.50 -6.95
CA ASN A 28 -7.02 3.34 -7.44
C ASN A 28 -7.98 4.44 -6.98
N ARG A 29 -7.80 4.98 -5.77
CA ARG A 29 -8.75 5.94 -5.17
C ARG A 29 -8.15 7.34 -4.95
N GLY A 30 -6.84 7.48 -5.10
CA GLY A 30 -6.10 8.74 -4.96
C GLY A 30 -5.56 9.20 -6.30
N HIS A 31 -4.52 8.53 -6.80
CA HIS A 31 -3.80 8.91 -8.02
C HIS A 31 -4.73 9.07 -9.23
N HIS A 32 -5.55 8.06 -9.57
CA HIS A 32 -6.46 8.18 -10.73
C HIS A 32 -7.43 9.37 -10.64
N VAL A 33 -7.76 9.82 -9.42
CA VAL A 33 -8.66 10.97 -9.19
C VAL A 33 -7.91 12.30 -9.27
N ARG A 34 -6.62 12.33 -8.93
CA ARG A 34 -5.81 13.55 -8.77
C ARG A 34 -4.58 13.58 -9.68
N VAL A 35 -4.52 12.71 -10.68
CA VAL A 35 -3.33 12.54 -11.53
C VAL A 35 -2.90 13.88 -12.12
N SER A 36 -1.60 14.16 -12.08
CA SER A 36 -0.98 15.40 -12.52
C SER A 36 -1.44 16.67 -11.77
N THR A 37 -2.10 16.55 -10.61
CA THR A 37 -2.37 17.70 -9.72
C THR A 37 -1.34 17.81 -8.59
N PRO A 38 -1.20 18.99 -7.94
CA PRO A 38 -0.26 19.17 -6.84
C PRO A 38 -0.50 18.25 -5.62
N GLU A 39 -1.72 17.76 -5.44
CA GLU A 39 -2.16 16.90 -4.35
C GLU A 39 -1.85 15.41 -4.58
N ASP A 40 -1.45 15.03 -5.80
CA ASP A 40 -1.06 13.66 -6.12
C ASP A 40 0.39 13.37 -5.73
N PRO A 41 0.63 12.47 -4.75
CA PRO A 41 1.97 12.10 -4.37
C PRO A 41 2.72 11.36 -5.49
N ALA A 42 2.00 10.63 -6.35
CA ALA A 42 2.59 9.77 -7.37
C ALA A 42 2.98 10.49 -8.67
N SER A 43 2.53 11.74 -8.87
CA SER A 43 2.95 12.57 -10.00
C SER A 43 4.22 13.35 -9.66
N SER A 44 5.23 13.29 -10.53
CA SER A 44 6.45 14.09 -10.40
C SER A 44 6.18 15.56 -10.72
N ARG A 45 6.76 16.47 -9.95
CA ARG A 45 6.69 17.91 -10.25
C ARG A 45 7.67 18.28 -11.36
N PHE A 46 7.39 19.37 -12.08
CA PHE A 46 8.31 19.87 -13.10
C PHE A 46 9.68 20.18 -12.48
N GLY A 47 10.75 19.64 -13.06
CA GLY A 47 12.12 19.79 -12.58
C GLY A 47 12.44 19.02 -11.28
N GLU A 48 11.55 18.13 -10.81
CA GLU A 48 11.82 17.31 -9.63
C GLU A 48 12.78 16.17 -9.97
N THR A 49 13.87 16.07 -9.20
CA THR A 49 14.80 14.95 -9.33
C THR A 49 14.19 13.68 -8.75
N PHE A 50 14.62 12.52 -9.26
CA PHE A 50 14.18 11.22 -8.75
C PHE A 50 14.35 11.10 -7.22
N TYR A 51 15.49 11.52 -6.69
CA TYR A 51 15.80 11.41 -5.25
C TYR A 51 14.92 12.30 -4.36
N ARG A 52 14.33 13.36 -4.92
CA ARG A 52 13.33 14.18 -4.21
C ARG A 52 11.93 13.61 -4.38
N PHE A 53 11.63 13.10 -5.57
CA PHE A 53 10.36 12.48 -5.90
C PHE A 53 10.10 11.22 -5.07
N TRP A 54 11.05 10.29 -5.03
CA TRP A 54 10.86 8.97 -4.45
C TRP A 54 10.39 8.99 -2.98
N PRO A 55 11.08 9.64 -2.03
CA PRO A 55 10.63 9.66 -0.65
C PRO A 55 9.32 10.45 -0.47
N ARG A 56 9.11 11.52 -1.25
CA ARG A 56 7.86 12.30 -1.24
C ARG A 56 6.68 11.45 -1.70
N SER A 57 6.85 10.71 -2.79
CA SER A 57 5.84 9.86 -3.39
C SER A 57 5.48 8.70 -2.46
N VAL A 58 6.48 8.01 -1.89
CA VAL A 58 6.26 6.91 -0.95
C VAL A 58 5.54 7.39 0.32
N VAL A 59 6.07 8.40 1.02
CA VAL A 59 5.46 8.90 2.27
C VAL A 59 4.09 9.54 2.00
N GLY A 60 3.98 10.29 0.91
CA GLY A 60 2.73 10.90 0.48
C GLY A 60 1.68 9.84 0.13
N GLY A 61 2.09 8.75 -0.51
CA GLY A 61 1.21 7.65 -0.87
C GLY A 61 0.68 6.89 0.35
N VAL A 62 1.52 6.62 1.35
CA VAL A 62 1.07 6.05 2.63
C VAL A 62 0.04 6.96 3.30
N ARG A 63 0.32 8.26 3.39
CA ARG A 63 -0.59 9.25 4.00
C ARG A 63 -1.91 9.33 3.24
N SER A 64 -1.86 9.42 1.90
CA SER A 64 -3.02 9.46 1.01
C SER A 64 -3.89 8.22 1.21
N ALA A 65 -3.30 7.02 1.16
CA ALA A 65 -4.02 5.77 1.38
C ALA A 65 -4.70 5.70 2.76
N TRP A 66 -3.99 6.12 3.82
CA TRP A 66 -4.54 6.15 5.18
C TRP A 66 -5.73 7.12 5.30
N HIS A 67 -5.64 8.31 4.72
CA HIS A 67 -6.73 9.28 4.75
C HIS A 67 -7.95 8.79 3.96
N LEU A 68 -7.74 8.15 2.81
CA LEU A 68 -8.82 7.57 2.00
C LEU A 68 -9.56 6.46 2.76
N GLU A 69 -8.84 5.60 3.49
CA GLU A 69 -9.45 4.58 4.33
C GLU A 69 -10.15 5.18 5.53
N LYS A 70 -9.53 6.12 6.25
CA LYS A 70 -10.17 6.81 7.38
C LYS A 70 -11.51 7.43 6.96
N ALA A 71 -11.53 8.17 5.85
CA ALA A 71 -12.76 8.77 5.31
C ALA A 71 -13.80 7.73 4.85
N ARG A 72 -13.38 6.54 4.42
CA ARG A 72 -14.31 5.43 4.13
C ARG A 72 -14.99 4.94 5.40
N PHE A 73 -14.23 4.75 6.48
CA PHE A 73 -14.76 4.26 7.76
C PHE A 73 -15.62 5.28 8.50
N GLU A 74 -15.28 6.57 8.41
CA GLU A 74 -16.12 7.66 8.92
C GLU A 74 -17.52 7.64 8.28
N ARG A 75 -17.59 7.45 6.95
CA ARG A 75 -18.87 7.28 6.24
C ARG A 75 -19.64 6.02 6.63
N LEU A 76 -18.93 4.98 7.08
CA LEU A 76 -19.53 3.74 7.58
C LEU A 76 -19.93 3.81 9.06
N GLY A 77 -19.59 4.89 9.78
CA GLY A 77 -19.84 5.02 11.22
C GLY A 77 -19.09 3.99 12.07
N THR A 78 -17.95 3.48 11.60
CA THR A 78 -17.16 2.43 12.29
C THR A 78 -15.68 2.83 12.42
N THR A 79 -14.94 2.10 13.26
CA THR A 79 -13.50 2.37 13.45
C THR A 79 -12.65 1.92 12.25
N HIS A 80 -11.72 2.79 11.82
CA HIS A 80 -10.74 2.47 10.78
C HIS A 80 -9.62 1.53 11.27
N TRP A 81 -9.53 1.29 12.58
CA TRP A 81 -8.67 0.28 13.18
C TRP A 81 -9.35 -1.09 13.13
N SER A 82 -9.44 -1.65 11.94
CA SER A 82 -10.09 -2.93 11.67
C SER A 82 -9.34 -3.70 10.60
N ILE A 83 -9.40 -5.03 10.62
CA ILE A 83 -8.85 -5.86 9.53
C ILE A 83 -9.56 -5.61 8.18
N ARG A 84 -10.74 -4.99 8.21
CA ARG A 84 -11.43 -4.54 6.99
C ARG A 84 -10.75 -3.33 6.34
N ASN A 85 -9.84 -2.64 7.05
CA ASN A 85 -9.05 -1.56 6.49
C ASN A 85 -8.04 -2.14 5.51
N ASP A 86 -8.12 -1.72 4.26
CA ASP A 86 -7.34 -2.33 3.18
C ASP A 86 -5.83 -2.07 3.34
N VAL A 87 -5.44 -0.97 3.98
CA VAL A 87 -4.02 -0.69 4.29
C VAL A 87 -3.51 -1.67 5.35
N LEU A 88 -4.24 -1.79 6.46
CA LEU A 88 -3.86 -2.71 7.55
C LEU A 88 -3.89 -4.17 7.07
N ASN A 89 -4.89 -4.54 6.29
CA ASN A 89 -5.00 -5.86 5.69
C ASN A 89 -3.81 -6.16 4.77
N ALA A 90 -3.41 -5.23 3.91
CA ALA A 90 -2.27 -5.43 3.02
C ALA A 90 -0.95 -5.56 3.78
N TRP A 91 -0.73 -4.76 4.83
CA TRP A 91 0.44 -4.92 5.70
C TRP A 91 0.41 -6.21 6.50
N LEU A 92 -0.76 -6.67 6.95
CA LEU A 92 -0.87 -8.00 7.57
C LEU A 92 -0.48 -9.09 6.58
N MET A 93 -0.88 -8.98 5.30
CA MET A 93 -0.46 -9.94 4.27
C MET A 93 1.06 -9.96 4.09
N THR A 94 1.74 -8.80 4.14
CA THR A 94 3.21 -8.72 4.17
C THR A 94 3.79 -9.45 5.38
N LEU A 95 3.25 -9.22 6.59
CA LEU A 95 3.73 -9.88 7.80
C LEU A 95 3.54 -11.41 7.72
N VAL A 96 2.40 -11.87 7.24
CA VAL A 96 2.10 -13.30 7.06
C VAL A 96 3.04 -13.92 6.03
N LEU A 97 3.30 -13.24 4.92
CA LEU A 97 4.25 -13.70 3.90
C LEU A 97 5.65 -13.91 4.50
N PHE A 98 6.19 -12.91 5.19
CA PHE A 98 7.52 -13.02 5.77
C PHE A 98 7.57 -14.01 6.93
N ALA A 99 6.53 -14.08 7.77
CA ALA A 99 6.44 -15.10 8.81
C ALA A 99 6.47 -16.51 8.22
N ALA A 100 5.78 -16.76 7.10
CA ALA A 100 5.81 -18.05 6.41
C ALA A 100 7.20 -18.35 5.84
N VAL A 101 7.86 -17.37 5.22
CA VAL A 101 9.23 -17.51 4.71
C VAL A 101 10.20 -17.87 5.85
N PHE A 102 10.16 -17.14 6.97
CA PHE A 102 11.01 -17.43 8.13
C PHE A 102 10.69 -18.77 8.80
N ALA A 103 9.42 -19.19 8.81
CA ALA A 103 9.02 -20.48 9.36
C ALA A 103 9.55 -21.66 8.52
N VAL A 104 9.60 -21.51 7.19
CA VAL A 104 10.05 -22.57 6.27
C VAL A 104 11.58 -22.63 6.16
N PHE A 105 12.24 -21.47 6.03
CA PHE A 105 13.68 -21.39 5.74
C PHE A 105 14.53 -21.04 6.97
N GLY A 106 13.90 -20.76 8.11
CA GLY A 106 14.58 -20.32 9.33
C GLY A 106 15.00 -18.85 9.28
N ILE A 107 15.45 -18.33 10.43
CA ILE A 107 15.86 -16.92 10.56
C ILE A 107 17.10 -16.57 9.71
N GLY A 108 17.92 -17.56 9.34
CA GLY A 108 19.14 -17.36 8.56
C GLY A 108 18.92 -16.72 7.18
N ILE A 109 17.69 -16.73 6.66
CA ILE A 109 17.35 -16.10 5.38
C ILE A 109 17.16 -14.58 5.47
N TRP A 110 17.19 -13.99 6.68
CA TRP A 110 16.94 -12.55 6.88
C TRP A 110 17.77 -11.60 5.99
N PRO A 111 19.06 -11.87 5.66
CA PRO A 111 19.82 -10.96 4.80
C PRO A 111 19.26 -10.89 3.38
N TYR A 112 18.69 -12.00 2.88
CA TYR A 112 18.12 -12.10 1.53
C TYR A 112 16.73 -11.47 1.44
N VAL A 113 16.05 -11.32 2.58
CA VAL A 113 14.71 -10.70 2.66
C VAL A 113 14.81 -9.16 2.66
N LEU A 114 15.96 -8.60 3.02
CA LEU A 114 16.16 -7.15 3.12
C LEU A 114 16.76 -6.50 1.86
N ILE A 115 17.15 -7.31 0.87
CA ILE A 115 17.78 -6.87 -0.39
C ILE A 115 16.72 -6.92 -1.50
#